data_AF-A0A132AC34-F1
#
_entry.id   AF-A0A132AC34-F1
#
_cell.length_a   1.000
_cell.length_b   1.000
_cell.length_c   1.000
_cell.angle_alpha   90.00
_cell.angle_beta   90.00
_cell.angle_gamma   90.00
#
_symmetry.space_group_name_H-M   'P 1'
#
loop_
_entity.id
_entity.type
_entity.pdbx_description
1 polymer ?
#
loop_
_entity_poly.entity_id
_entity_poly.type
_entity_poly.pdbx_seq_one_letter_code
_entity_poly.pdbx_strand_id
1 'polypeptide(L)'
;MERLFGFKLQIYGQSFEIETTFEKYFTRFAEFINDLDDPNEEDHQQSFESDLLRFETELNRTKVWLTVASAVDVSKANLIRRNFIVRAIEIHWRRPTTPSRNDFIAILRVNDSRQIRRYPLIDPKTNQTLSHYLKTDLEFDYQNLPDLDNGLQEFCLQYFVIYMNDRGETEAINCVRMQSRWMQKLLDLIENRTLSELMIPGTHDASSFTKYNYFDYTFDGNEKKIYR
;
A
#
# COMPACT_ATOMS: atom_id res chain seq x y z
N MET A 1 -15.46 -29.81 -2.94
CA MET A 1 -15.23 -29.32 -4.32
C MET A 1 -14.50 -27.99 -4.18
N GLU A 2 -13.19 -28.05 -3.94
CA GLU A 2 -12.35 -26.89 -3.64
C GLU A 2 -12.07 -26.12 -4.94
N ARG A 3 -12.47 -24.85 -4.99
CA ARG A 3 -12.01 -23.91 -6.02
C ARG A 3 -10.96 -23.02 -5.38
N LEU A 4 -9.68 -23.32 -5.66
CA LEU A 4 -8.56 -22.42 -5.42
C LEU A 4 -8.72 -21.22 -6.36
N PHE A 5 -9.19 -20.09 -5.83
CA PHE A 5 -9.29 -18.83 -6.56
C PHE A 5 -7.98 -18.05 -6.44
N GLY A 6 -7.02 -18.38 -7.31
CA GLY A 6 -5.91 -17.48 -7.63
C GLY A 6 -6.33 -16.56 -8.78
N PHE A 7 -6.29 -15.24 -8.56
CA PHE A 7 -6.43 -14.27 -9.66
C PHE A 7 -5.14 -14.27 -10.49
N LYS A 8 -5.16 -14.91 -11.66
CA LYS A 8 -4.08 -14.78 -12.65
C LYS A 8 -4.23 -13.44 -13.37
N LEU A 9 -3.40 -12.48 -12.99
CA LEU A 9 -3.23 -11.26 -13.78
C LEU A 9 -2.23 -11.57 -14.90
N GLN A 10 -2.64 -11.40 -16.16
CA GLN A 10 -1.75 -11.48 -17.31
C GLN A 10 -1.31 -10.07 -17.71
N ILE A 11 -0.03 -9.78 -17.51
CA ILE A 11 0.59 -8.53 -17.96
C ILE A 11 1.75 -8.92 -18.85
N TYR A 12 1.77 -8.42 -20.09
CA TYR A 12 2.78 -8.76 -21.10
C TYR A 12 3.00 -10.28 -21.30
N GLY A 13 1.94 -11.09 -21.14
CA GLY A 13 2.00 -12.54 -21.35
C GLY A 13 2.50 -13.36 -20.15
N GLN A 14 2.86 -12.73 -19.03
CA GLN A 14 3.26 -13.42 -17.80
C GLN A 14 2.10 -13.50 -16.79
N SER A 15 1.93 -14.65 -16.13
CA SER A 15 0.94 -14.85 -15.06
C SER A 15 1.58 -14.65 -13.69
N PHE A 16 0.96 -13.83 -12.85
CA PHE A 16 1.49 -13.50 -11.52
C PHE A 16 0.58 -14.02 -10.40
N GLU A 17 1.21 -14.43 -9.30
CA GLU A 17 0.58 -14.80 -8.03
C GLU A 17 1.05 -13.79 -6.98
N ILE A 18 0.11 -13.17 -6.25
CA ILE A 18 0.39 -12.01 -5.40
C ILE A 18 0.31 -12.45 -3.93
N GLU A 19 1.46 -12.57 -3.28
CA GLU A 19 1.55 -12.91 -1.85
C GLU A 19 1.02 -11.79 -0.94
N THR A 20 0.42 -12.17 0.19
CA THR A 20 -0.12 -11.28 1.23
C THR A 20 1.00 -10.70 2.09
N THR A 21 1.40 -9.45 1.83
CA THR A 21 2.55 -8.81 2.49
C THR A 21 2.23 -8.34 3.92
N PHE A 22 0.97 -8.09 4.25
CA PHE A 22 0.55 -7.50 5.53
C PHE A 22 0.64 -8.48 6.70
N GLU A 23 0.25 -9.74 6.49
CA GLU A 23 0.34 -10.78 7.52
C GLU A 23 1.78 -10.87 8.05
N LYS A 24 2.76 -10.90 7.13
CA LYS A 24 4.19 -10.99 7.44
C LYS A 24 4.74 -9.83 8.30
N TYR A 25 4.14 -8.63 8.26
CA TYR A 25 4.60 -7.50 9.09
C TYR A 25 4.01 -7.51 10.51
N PHE A 26 2.80 -8.02 10.67
CA PHE A 26 2.13 -8.06 11.97
C PHE A 26 2.63 -9.23 12.82
N THR A 27 2.82 -10.41 12.21
CA THR A 27 3.57 -11.55 12.78
C THR A 27 4.84 -11.09 13.47
N ARG A 28 5.59 -10.26 12.76
CA ARG A 28 6.92 -9.79 13.11
C ARG A 28 6.96 -8.79 14.27
N PHE A 29 5.91 -7.99 14.46
CA PHE A 29 5.83 -7.13 15.63
C PHE A 29 5.45 -7.94 16.88
N ALA A 30 4.54 -8.90 16.75
CA ALA A 30 4.15 -9.78 17.85
C ALA A 30 5.31 -10.67 18.33
N GLU A 31 6.07 -11.27 17.41
CA GLU A 31 7.28 -12.05 17.70
C GLU A 31 8.34 -11.19 18.42
N PHE A 32 8.61 -9.97 17.94
CA PHE A 32 9.54 -9.05 18.60
C PHE A 32 9.13 -8.69 20.03
N ILE A 33 7.83 -8.53 20.30
CA ILE A 33 7.33 -8.24 21.65
C ILE A 33 7.42 -9.50 22.54
N ASN A 34 7.17 -10.69 22.00
CA ASN A 34 7.37 -11.97 22.71
C ASN A 34 8.84 -12.16 23.13
N ASP A 35 9.80 -11.85 22.26
CA ASP A 35 11.23 -11.98 22.55
C ASP A 35 11.76 -10.97 23.59
N LEU A 36 11.02 -9.88 23.86
CA LEU A 36 11.38 -8.91 24.90
C LEU A 36 10.97 -9.38 26.31
N ASP A 37 10.06 -10.34 26.43
CA ASP A 37 9.49 -10.79 27.71
C ASP A 37 10.33 -11.89 28.41
N ASP A 38 11.19 -12.65 27.71
CA ASP A 38 12.11 -13.64 28.34
C ASP A 38 13.49 -13.73 27.63
N PRO A 39 14.53 -13.02 28.11
CA PRO A 39 15.82 -12.89 27.41
C PRO A 39 16.82 -14.05 27.66
N ASN A 40 16.47 -15.11 28.39
CA ASN A 40 17.45 -16.10 28.87
C ASN A 40 17.38 -17.51 28.24
N GLU A 41 16.51 -17.76 27.27
CA GLU A 41 16.43 -19.06 26.59
C GLU A 41 17.37 -19.12 25.37
N GLU A 42 18.31 -20.08 25.34
CA GLU A 42 19.25 -20.28 24.20
C GLU A 42 18.52 -20.53 22.87
N ASP A 43 17.27 -21.01 22.92
CA ASP A 43 16.38 -21.20 21.77
C ASP A 43 15.95 -19.85 21.14
N HIS A 44 15.86 -18.76 21.90
CA HIS A 44 15.58 -17.41 21.36
C HIS A 44 16.70 -16.91 20.48
N GLN A 45 17.96 -17.24 20.77
CA GLN A 45 19.08 -16.74 19.97
C GLN A 45 19.09 -17.38 18.58
N GLN A 46 18.72 -18.65 18.45
CA GLN A 46 18.58 -19.30 17.15
C GLN A 46 17.34 -18.82 16.40
N SER A 47 16.22 -18.59 17.10
CA SER A 47 15.01 -17.99 16.51
C SER A 47 15.30 -16.59 15.98
N PHE A 48 15.93 -15.74 16.80
CA PHE A 48 16.31 -14.38 16.46
C PHE A 48 17.26 -14.32 15.27
N GLU A 49 18.31 -15.15 15.22
CA GLU A 49 19.25 -15.18 14.08
C GLU A 49 18.57 -15.68 12.79
N SER A 50 17.66 -16.66 12.89
CA SER A 50 16.84 -17.11 11.77
C SER A 50 15.93 -15.99 11.26
N ASP A 51 15.29 -15.26 12.15
CA ASP A 51 14.43 -14.13 11.80
C ASP A 51 15.23 -12.94 11.27
N LEU A 52 16.42 -12.68 11.82
CA LEU A 52 17.35 -11.67 11.32
C LEU A 52 17.79 -12.01 9.88
N LEU A 53 18.19 -13.26 9.61
CA LEU A 53 18.59 -13.71 8.28
C LEU A 53 17.42 -13.62 7.29
N ARG A 54 16.21 -13.97 7.74
CA ARG A 54 14.97 -13.79 6.97
C ARG A 54 14.68 -12.31 6.72
N PHE A 55 14.95 -11.42 7.69
CA PHE A 55 14.82 -9.98 7.51
C PHE A 55 15.84 -9.40 6.57
N GLU A 56 17.08 -9.81 6.65
CA GLU A 56 18.10 -9.42 5.68
C GLU A 56 17.71 -9.89 4.29
N THR A 57 17.18 -11.11 4.16
CA THR A 57 16.67 -11.65 2.89
C THR A 57 15.49 -10.84 2.36
N GLU A 58 14.52 -10.50 3.20
CA GLU A 58 13.38 -9.65 2.83
C GLU A 58 13.81 -8.21 2.54
N LEU A 59 14.81 -7.70 3.28
CA LEU A 59 15.43 -6.41 3.03
C LEU A 59 16.22 -6.43 1.71
N ASN A 60 16.72 -7.58 1.31
CA ASN A 60 17.42 -7.77 0.04
C ASN A 60 16.47 -8.04 -1.14
N ARG A 61 15.15 -7.85 -0.97
CA ARG A 61 14.17 -7.93 -2.07
C ARG A 61 13.63 -6.56 -2.46
N THR A 62 13.48 -6.37 -3.77
CA THR A 62 12.74 -5.24 -4.33
C THR A 62 11.29 -5.31 -3.86
N LYS A 63 10.76 -4.21 -3.32
CA LYS A 63 9.37 -4.06 -2.91
C LYS A 63 8.79 -2.80 -3.50
N VAL A 64 7.51 -2.85 -3.84
CA VAL A 64 6.72 -1.71 -4.25
C VAL A 64 5.32 -1.85 -3.65
N TRP A 65 4.73 -0.75 -3.21
CA TRP A 65 3.39 -0.75 -2.65
C TRP A 65 2.73 0.62 -2.84
N LEU A 66 1.40 0.61 -2.69
CA LEU A 66 0.58 1.81 -2.80
C LEU A 66 -0.01 2.14 -1.42
N THR A 67 -0.04 3.43 -1.11
CA THR A 67 -0.88 3.99 -0.05
C THR A 67 -1.83 5.04 -0.64
N VAL A 68 -2.81 5.46 0.14
CA VAL A 68 -3.76 6.49 -0.26
C VAL A 68 -3.63 7.64 0.73
N ALA A 69 -3.29 8.82 0.22
CA ALA A 69 -3.13 10.01 1.04
C ALA A 69 -4.48 10.40 1.67
N SER A 70 -4.52 10.62 2.99
CA SER A 70 -5.74 11.15 3.63
C SER A 70 -5.94 12.65 3.35
N ALA A 71 -4.87 13.37 3.03
CA ALA A 71 -4.89 14.82 2.84
C ALA A 71 -5.25 15.22 1.40
N VAL A 72 -6.08 16.25 1.27
CA VAL A 72 -6.42 16.88 -0.02
C VAL A 72 -5.26 17.73 -0.50
N ASP A 73 -4.89 17.53 -1.76
CA ASP A 73 -3.93 18.39 -2.44
C ASP A 73 -4.67 19.54 -3.13
N VAL A 74 -4.58 20.72 -2.51
CA VAL A 74 -5.11 21.99 -3.03
C VAL A 74 -4.08 22.77 -3.85
N SER A 75 -2.80 22.35 -3.86
CA SER A 75 -1.72 23.08 -4.55
C SER A 75 -1.88 23.06 -6.08
N LYS A 76 -2.57 22.03 -6.60
CA LYS A 76 -2.90 21.86 -8.02
C LYS A 76 -4.32 22.30 -8.36
N ALA A 77 -5.01 22.97 -7.42
CA ALA A 77 -6.35 23.50 -7.67
C ALA A 77 -6.28 24.56 -8.77
N ASN A 78 -6.62 24.14 -9.99
CA ASN A 78 -6.83 25.08 -11.07
C ASN A 78 -8.12 25.85 -10.74
N LEU A 79 -8.00 27.13 -10.36
CA LEU A 79 -9.12 28.00 -9.96
C LEU A 79 -10.26 28.04 -11.00
N ILE A 80 -9.96 27.71 -12.27
CA ILE A 80 -10.93 27.67 -13.36
C ILE A 80 -11.61 26.29 -13.47
N ARG A 81 -10.90 25.19 -13.16
CA ARG A 81 -11.43 23.81 -13.28
C ARG A 81 -11.92 23.19 -11.97
N ARG A 82 -11.68 23.81 -10.81
CA ARG A 82 -12.10 23.32 -9.48
C ARG A 82 -11.61 21.90 -9.14
N ASN A 83 -10.50 21.46 -9.73
CA ASN A 83 -9.96 20.13 -9.50
C ASN A 83 -8.91 20.18 -8.38
N PHE A 84 -9.32 19.89 -7.15
CA PHE A 84 -8.41 19.40 -6.11
C PHE A 84 -8.22 17.89 -6.27
N ILE A 85 -7.11 17.35 -5.76
CA ILE A 85 -6.90 15.90 -5.75
C ILE A 85 -7.17 15.41 -4.32
N VAL A 86 -8.23 14.64 -4.17
CA VAL A 86 -8.60 13.97 -2.93
C VAL A 86 -8.05 12.56 -2.96
N ARG A 87 -7.57 12.01 -1.85
CA ARG A 87 -7.13 10.61 -1.83
C ARG A 87 -6.10 10.27 -2.91
N ALA A 88 -5.08 11.13 -3.05
CA ALA A 88 -4.01 10.91 -4.01
C ALA A 88 -3.34 9.55 -3.76
N ILE A 89 -3.06 8.82 -4.84
CA ILE A 89 -2.27 7.58 -4.74
C ILE A 89 -0.82 7.96 -4.45
N GLU A 90 -0.26 7.30 -3.46
CA GLU A 90 1.14 7.41 -3.07
C GLU A 90 1.86 6.11 -3.40
N ILE A 91 3.01 6.25 -4.03
CA ILE A 91 3.86 5.13 -4.41
C ILE A 91 5.02 5.09 -3.45
N HIS A 92 5.32 3.90 -2.96
CA HIS A 92 6.49 3.63 -2.15
C HIS A 92 7.23 2.45 -2.75
N TRP A 93 8.55 2.49 -2.68
CA TRP A 93 9.37 1.38 -3.15
C TRP A 93 10.67 1.30 -2.38
N ARG A 94 11.27 0.12 -2.46
CA ARG A 94 12.55 -0.17 -1.86
C ARG A 94 13.26 -1.17 -2.74
N ARG A 95 14.54 -0.95 -2.99
CA ARG A 95 15.40 -1.85 -3.75
C ARG A 95 16.76 -1.92 -3.05
N PRO A 96 17.39 -3.10 -2.98
CA PRO A 96 18.69 -3.24 -2.31
C PRO A 96 19.80 -2.48 -3.04
N THR A 97 19.63 -2.34 -4.36
CA THR A 97 20.56 -1.67 -5.26
C THR A 97 19.96 -0.38 -5.79
N THR A 98 20.83 0.59 -6.12
CA THR A 98 20.42 1.83 -6.76
C THR A 98 19.69 1.52 -8.07
N PRO A 99 18.52 2.15 -8.33
CA PRO A 99 17.81 2.00 -9.60
C PRO A 99 18.68 2.35 -10.81
N SER A 100 18.52 1.61 -11.91
CA SER A 100 19.11 1.98 -13.21
C SER A 100 18.32 3.12 -13.86
N ARG A 101 18.92 3.81 -14.85
CA ARG A 101 18.28 4.94 -15.55
C ARG A 101 16.98 4.58 -16.27
N ASN A 102 16.85 3.33 -16.71
CA ASN A 102 15.65 2.85 -17.40
C ASN A 102 14.68 2.11 -16.47
N ASP A 103 14.97 2.00 -15.18
CA ASP A 103 14.02 1.46 -14.20
C ASP A 103 12.84 2.42 -14.04
N PHE A 104 11.64 1.86 -13.90
CA PHE A 104 10.44 2.65 -13.67
C PHE A 104 9.41 1.90 -12.84
N ILE A 105 8.55 2.67 -12.19
CA ILE A 105 7.34 2.15 -11.57
C ILE A 105 6.15 2.39 -12.50
N ALA A 106 5.35 1.36 -12.69
CA ALA A 106 4.10 1.41 -13.44
C ALA A 106 2.89 1.35 -12.50
N ILE A 107 1.89 2.18 -12.76
CA ILE A 107 0.54 2.00 -12.18
C ILE A 107 -0.41 1.51 -13.26
N LEU A 108 -1.18 0.49 -12.92
CA LEU A 108 -2.19 -0.13 -13.76
C LEU A 108 -3.55 -0.09 -13.05
N ARG A 109 -4.62 0.01 -13.83
CA ARG A 109 -5.99 -0.12 -13.34
C ARG A 109 -6.68 -1.30 -14.00
N VAL A 110 -7.37 -2.12 -13.20
CA VAL A 110 -8.01 -3.38 -13.62
C VAL A 110 -8.88 -3.19 -14.87
N ASN A 111 -9.71 -2.16 -14.89
CA ASN A 111 -10.71 -1.99 -15.94
C ASN A 111 -10.20 -1.25 -17.19
N ASP A 112 -9.02 -0.62 -17.15
CA ASP A 112 -8.55 0.22 -18.24
C ASP A 112 -7.64 -0.50 -19.25
N SER A 113 -7.27 -1.77 -19.00
CA SER A 113 -6.40 -2.62 -19.87
C SER A 113 -5.11 -1.94 -20.39
N ARG A 114 -4.80 -0.75 -19.90
CA ARG A 114 -3.72 0.12 -20.34
C ARG A 114 -3.00 0.62 -19.10
N GLN A 115 -1.68 0.67 -19.22
CA GLN A 115 -0.83 1.35 -18.26
C GLN A 115 -1.29 2.79 -18.11
N ILE A 116 -1.70 3.15 -16.90
CA ILE A 116 -2.15 4.52 -16.63
C ILE A 116 -0.94 5.44 -16.72
N ARG A 117 0.15 5.08 -16.02
CA ARG A 117 1.38 5.89 -15.95
C ARG A 117 2.66 5.09 -15.72
N ARG A 118 3.78 5.72 -16.11
CA ARG A 118 5.17 5.35 -15.81
C ARG A 118 5.80 6.45 -14.99
N TYR A 119 6.53 6.07 -13.96
CA TYR A 119 7.29 6.96 -13.11
C TYR A 119 8.77 6.54 -13.16
N PRO A 120 9.63 7.27 -13.88
CA PRO A 120 11.06 6.97 -13.91
C PRO A 120 11.65 7.18 -12.51
N LEU A 121 12.58 6.33 -12.11
CA LEU A 121 13.18 6.38 -10.77
C LEU A 121 14.41 7.28 -10.68
N ILE A 122 14.93 7.69 -11.83
CA ILE A 122 15.97 8.70 -11.94
C ILE A 122 15.38 9.90 -12.68
N ASP A 123 15.54 11.09 -12.12
CA ASP A 123 15.13 12.31 -12.79
C ASP A 123 15.99 12.50 -14.07
N PRO A 124 15.37 12.55 -15.26
CA PRO A 124 16.10 12.64 -16.52
C PRO A 124 16.87 13.95 -16.68
N LYS A 125 16.53 15.00 -15.92
CA LYS A 125 17.20 16.32 -15.98
C LYS A 125 18.40 16.40 -15.06
N THR A 126 18.26 15.92 -13.83
CA THR A 126 19.29 16.04 -12.78
C THR A 126 20.14 14.78 -12.63
N ASN A 127 19.70 13.66 -13.22
CA ASN A 127 20.28 12.33 -13.06
C ASN A 127 20.37 11.87 -11.59
N GLN A 128 19.52 12.43 -10.71
CA GLN A 128 19.42 12.04 -9.31
C GLN A 128 18.33 10.99 -9.14
N THR A 129 18.59 10.01 -8.26
CA THR A 129 17.60 9.02 -7.86
C THR A 129 16.49 9.71 -7.06
N LEU A 130 15.23 9.44 -7.42
CA LEU A 130 14.09 9.95 -6.67
C LEU A 130 14.05 9.34 -5.26
N SER A 131 13.51 10.09 -4.32
CA SER A 131 13.16 9.57 -2.98
C SER A 131 12.32 8.30 -3.12
N HIS A 132 12.44 7.35 -2.19
CA HIS A 132 11.69 6.08 -2.11
C HIS A 132 10.16 6.22 -1.95
N TYR A 133 9.65 7.42 -2.17
CA TYR A 133 8.28 7.87 -2.00
C TYR A 133 7.93 8.86 -3.10
N LEU A 134 6.75 8.71 -3.69
CA LEU A 134 6.19 9.65 -4.66
C LEU A 134 4.68 9.81 -4.44
N LYS A 135 4.25 11.03 -4.13
CA LYS A 135 2.83 11.41 -4.20
C LYS A 135 2.45 11.69 -5.65
N THR A 136 1.48 10.94 -6.18
CA THR A 136 1.02 11.12 -7.55
C THR A 136 -0.10 12.16 -7.64
N ASP A 137 -0.44 12.55 -8.85
CA ASP A 137 -1.68 13.27 -9.20
C ASP A 137 -2.81 12.33 -9.66
N LEU A 138 -2.69 11.02 -9.39
CA LEU A 138 -3.79 10.08 -9.61
C LEU A 138 -4.69 10.05 -8.38
N GLU A 139 -5.98 10.27 -8.61
CA GLU A 139 -7.00 10.10 -7.58
C GLU A 139 -7.26 8.61 -7.34
N PHE A 140 -7.40 8.21 -6.07
CA PHE A 140 -7.92 6.91 -5.72
C PHE A 140 -9.45 6.96 -5.70
N ASP A 141 -10.07 6.28 -6.66
CA ASP A 141 -11.54 6.28 -6.78
C ASP A 141 -12.21 5.68 -5.54
N TYR A 142 -13.33 6.29 -5.15
CA TYR A 142 -14.24 5.71 -4.16
C TYR A 142 -14.74 4.36 -4.69
N GLN A 143 -14.33 3.30 -4.01
CA GLN A 143 -14.74 1.95 -4.36
C GLN A 143 -16.16 1.73 -3.87
N ASN A 144 -17.08 1.45 -4.80
CA ASN A 144 -18.33 0.79 -4.44
C ASN A 144 -17.95 -0.67 -4.20
N LEU A 145 -17.91 -1.10 -2.93
CA LEU A 145 -17.68 -2.49 -2.59
C LEU A 145 -18.98 -3.25 -2.90
N PRO A 146 -19.08 -3.93 -4.05
CA PRO A 146 -20.30 -4.66 -4.36
C PRO A 146 -20.33 -5.85 -3.42
N ASP A 147 -21.50 -6.14 -2.87
CA ASP A 147 -21.78 -7.45 -2.29
C ASP A 147 -21.02 -7.75 -0.98
N LEU A 148 -21.23 -6.90 0.03
CA LEU A 148 -20.88 -7.22 1.43
C LEU A 148 -21.55 -8.53 1.91
N ASP A 149 -22.68 -8.88 1.29
CA ASP A 149 -23.53 -10.01 1.66
C ASP A 149 -22.94 -11.37 1.27
N ASN A 150 -22.14 -11.45 0.19
CA ASN A 150 -21.42 -12.66 -0.21
C ASN A 150 -20.08 -12.88 0.50
N GLY A 151 -19.83 -12.10 1.56
CA GLY A 151 -18.65 -12.18 2.40
C GLY A 151 -17.47 -11.37 1.86
N LEU A 152 -16.85 -10.60 2.74
CA LEU A 152 -15.64 -9.83 2.43
C LEU A 152 -14.49 -10.78 2.09
N GLN A 153 -14.25 -10.99 0.79
CA GLN A 153 -13.06 -11.67 0.30
C GLN A 153 -11.90 -10.67 0.19
N GLU A 154 -10.68 -11.15 0.41
CA GLU A 154 -9.50 -10.33 0.16
C GLU A 154 -9.21 -10.31 -1.33
N PHE A 155 -9.34 -9.15 -1.94
CA PHE A 155 -9.01 -8.94 -3.33
C PHE A 155 -8.22 -7.65 -3.53
N CYS A 156 -7.45 -7.61 -4.62
CA CYS A 156 -6.90 -6.36 -5.12
C CYS A 156 -8.05 -5.47 -5.56
N LEU A 157 -8.10 -4.25 -5.01
CA LEU A 157 -8.93 -3.17 -5.52
C LEU A 157 -8.45 -2.78 -6.92
N GLN A 158 -8.95 -1.65 -7.44
CA GLN A 158 -8.76 -1.27 -8.83
C GLN A 158 -7.32 -1.00 -9.27
N TYR A 159 -6.34 -0.86 -8.37
CA TYR A 159 -4.99 -0.38 -8.72
C TYR A 159 -3.89 -1.37 -8.38
N PHE A 160 -2.99 -1.54 -9.34
CA PHE A 160 -1.76 -2.32 -9.25
C PHE A 160 -0.55 -1.42 -9.44
N VAL A 161 0.54 -1.79 -8.79
CA VAL A 161 1.83 -1.14 -8.92
C VAL A 161 2.90 -2.17 -9.22
N ILE A 162 3.79 -1.82 -10.15
CA ILE A 162 4.84 -2.72 -10.63
C ILE A 162 6.17 -1.99 -10.69
N TYR A 163 7.22 -2.60 -10.15
CA TYR A 163 8.60 -2.19 -10.40
C TYR A 163 9.14 -2.94 -11.61
N MET A 164 9.54 -2.19 -12.63
CA MET A 164 10.15 -2.72 -13.86
C MET A 164 11.62 -2.32 -13.91
N ASN A 165 12.50 -3.28 -14.15
CA ASN A 165 13.93 -3.00 -14.34
C ASN A 165 14.23 -2.53 -15.77
N ASP A 166 15.47 -2.11 -16.00
CA ASP A 166 15.99 -1.65 -17.27
C ASP A 166 15.91 -2.66 -18.43
N ARG A 167 15.77 -3.95 -18.12
CA ARG A 167 15.54 -5.04 -19.10
C ARG A 167 14.07 -5.22 -19.45
N GLY A 168 13.17 -4.50 -18.76
CA GLY A 168 11.73 -4.66 -18.90
C GLY A 168 11.17 -5.87 -18.16
N GLU A 169 11.90 -6.41 -17.18
CA GLU A 169 11.44 -7.50 -16.33
C GLU A 169 10.75 -6.93 -15.08
N THR A 170 9.70 -7.61 -14.62
CA THR A 170 9.01 -7.27 -13.37
C THR A 170 9.81 -7.78 -12.17
N GLU A 171 10.33 -6.88 -11.34
CA GLU A 171 11.01 -7.27 -10.09
C GLU A 171 10.03 -7.37 -8.91
N ALA A 172 8.98 -6.55 -8.89
CA ALA A 172 8.00 -6.55 -7.83
C ALA A 172 6.63 -6.09 -8.34
N ILE A 173 5.56 -6.70 -7.82
CA ILE A 173 4.18 -6.33 -8.10
C ILE A 173 3.38 -6.29 -6.80
N ASN A 174 2.48 -5.32 -6.68
CA ASN A 174 1.56 -5.22 -5.56
C ASN A 174 0.27 -4.52 -6.01
N CYS A 175 -0.72 -4.46 -5.12
CA CYS A 175 -1.99 -3.80 -5.37
C CYS A 175 -2.53 -3.19 -4.07
N VAL A 176 -3.45 -2.22 -4.19
CA VAL A 176 -4.22 -1.79 -3.02
C VAL A 176 -5.20 -2.92 -2.69
N ARG A 177 -5.17 -3.44 -1.47
CA ARG A 177 -6.01 -4.56 -1.06
C ARG A 177 -7.05 -4.13 -0.03
N MET A 178 -8.20 -4.78 -0.07
CA MET A 178 -9.09 -4.82 1.08
C MET A 178 -8.68 -5.99 1.97
N GLN A 179 -8.26 -5.70 3.20
CA GLN A 179 -7.78 -6.71 4.16
C GLN A 179 -8.67 -6.73 5.39
N SER A 180 -9.96 -7.03 5.20
CA SER A 180 -10.94 -6.98 6.29
C SER A 180 -10.73 -8.06 7.36
N ARG A 181 -9.96 -9.11 7.06
CA ARG A 181 -9.75 -10.27 7.95
C ARG A 181 -8.33 -10.36 8.49
N TRP A 182 -7.56 -9.28 8.42
CA TRP A 182 -6.16 -9.31 8.81
C TRP A 182 -5.95 -9.83 10.24
N MET A 183 -6.77 -9.39 11.21
CA MET A 183 -6.67 -9.88 12.60
C MET A 183 -6.98 -11.37 12.71
N GLN A 184 -7.97 -11.86 11.94
CA GLN A 184 -8.33 -13.28 11.95
C GLN A 184 -7.20 -14.14 11.37
N LYS A 185 -6.56 -13.67 10.29
CA LYS A 185 -5.40 -14.34 9.68
C LYS A 185 -4.16 -14.34 10.57
N LEU A 186 -4.11 -13.38 11.48
CA LEU A 186 -3.04 -13.20 12.44
C LEU A 186 -3.42 -13.72 13.83
N LEU A 187 -4.51 -14.49 13.93
CA LEU A 187 -5.01 -14.95 15.22
C LEU A 187 -3.98 -15.83 15.95
N ASP A 188 -3.29 -16.72 15.23
CA ASP A 188 -2.25 -17.59 15.77
C ASP A 188 -1.00 -16.82 16.23
N LEU A 189 -0.92 -15.52 15.94
CA LEU A 189 0.21 -14.66 16.29
C LEU A 189 -0.17 -13.59 17.31
N ILE A 190 -1.44 -13.18 17.28
CA ILE A 190 -2.05 -12.35 18.30
C ILE A 190 -2.27 -13.18 19.58
N GLU A 191 -2.65 -14.45 19.45
CA GLU A 191 -2.90 -15.41 20.53
C GLU A 191 -3.56 -14.79 21.78
N ASN A 192 -2.77 -14.65 22.86
CA ASN A 192 -3.16 -14.18 24.18
C ASN A 192 -2.83 -12.70 24.41
N ARG A 193 -2.32 -12.00 23.40
CA ARG A 193 -1.99 -10.57 23.47
C ARG A 193 -3.27 -9.74 23.63
N THR A 194 -3.23 -8.81 24.58
CA THR A 194 -4.27 -7.83 24.83
C THR A 194 -4.33 -6.80 23.70
N LEU A 195 -5.47 -6.15 23.50
CA LEU A 195 -5.60 -5.10 22.47
C LEU A 195 -4.59 -3.95 22.66
N SER A 196 -4.18 -3.66 23.89
CA SER A 196 -3.16 -2.66 24.21
C SER A 196 -1.76 -3.00 23.74
N GLU A 197 -1.47 -4.28 23.50
CA GLU A 197 -0.18 -4.77 23.01
C GLU A 197 -0.16 -4.84 21.47
N LEU A 198 -1.30 -4.60 20.81
CA LEU A 198 -1.42 -4.65 19.35
C LEU A 198 -1.30 -3.26 18.72
N MET A 199 -0.52 -3.17 17.64
CA MET A 199 -0.51 -1.99 16.77
C MET A 199 -1.74 -2.00 15.85
N ILE A 200 -2.87 -1.52 16.34
CA ILE A 200 -4.12 -1.48 15.56
C ILE A 200 -4.17 -0.19 14.74
N PRO A 201 -4.21 -0.26 13.39
CA PRO A 201 -4.36 0.94 12.57
C PRO A 201 -5.72 1.61 12.82
N GLY A 202 -5.70 2.93 13.01
CA GLY A 202 -6.90 3.74 13.20
C GLY A 202 -6.91 4.96 12.29
N THR A 203 -8.11 5.47 12.00
CA THR A 203 -8.30 6.71 11.24
C THR A 203 -8.93 7.77 12.14
N HIS A 204 -8.32 8.95 12.20
CA HIS A 204 -8.96 10.12 12.81
C HIS A 204 -10.18 10.53 11.97
N ASP A 205 -11.26 10.99 12.62
CA ASP A 205 -12.50 11.43 11.98
C ASP A 205 -13.09 10.45 10.94
N ALA A 206 -13.16 9.15 11.25
CA ALA A 206 -13.64 8.13 10.31
C ALA A 206 -15.04 8.42 9.70
N SER A 207 -15.88 9.19 10.38
CA SER A 207 -17.19 9.63 9.91
C SER A 207 -17.16 10.80 8.92
N SER A 208 -16.01 11.45 8.73
CA SER A 208 -15.82 12.57 7.79
C SER A 208 -15.61 12.14 6.33
N PHE A 209 -15.92 10.88 5.99
CA PHE A 209 -15.74 10.29 4.65
C PHE A 209 -16.57 10.94 3.52
N THR A 210 -17.38 11.95 3.84
CA THR A 210 -18.19 12.68 2.85
C THR A 210 -17.28 13.20 1.75
N LYS A 211 -17.67 13.00 0.49
CA LYS A 211 -16.87 13.45 -0.66
C LYS A 211 -16.64 14.96 -0.56
N TYR A 212 -15.37 15.36 -0.65
CA TYR A 212 -14.99 16.78 -0.69
C TYR A 212 -15.79 17.51 -1.76
N ASN A 213 -16.47 18.58 -1.36
CA ASN A 213 -17.20 19.47 -2.24
C ASN A 213 -16.52 20.84 -2.24
N TYR A 214 -16.15 21.34 -3.43
CA TYR A 214 -15.48 22.62 -3.60
C TYR A 214 -16.22 23.79 -2.94
N PHE A 215 -17.55 23.79 -3.00
CA PHE A 215 -18.36 24.89 -2.50
C PHE A 215 -18.34 25.03 -0.98
N ASP A 216 -18.13 23.93 -0.25
CA ASP A 216 -18.12 23.94 1.21
C ASP A 216 -16.86 24.60 1.78
N TYR A 217 -15.75 24.60 1.03
CA TYR A 217 -14.46 25.15 1.45
C TYR A 217 -14.27 26.63 1.09
N THR A 218 -14.80 27.10 -0.03
CA THR A 218 -14.66 28.52 -0.42
C THR A 218 -15.48 29.47 0.46
N PHE A 219 -16.49 28.98 1.17
CA PHE A 219 -17.29 29.78 2.10
C PHE A 219 -16.64 29.97 3.47
N ASP A 220 -15.68 29.12 3.85
CA ASP A 220 -15.01 29.22 5.16
C ASP A 220 -13.91 30.31 5.19
N GLY A 221 -13.55 30.85 4.03
CA GLY A 221 -12.62 31.98 3.91
C GLY A 221 -13.21 33.34 4.31
N ASN A 222 -14.53 33.45 4.47
CA ASN A 222 -15.23 34.63 4.97
C ASN A 222 -16.49 34.20 5.74
N GLU A 223 -16.33 33.89 7.03
CA GLU A 223 -17.40 33.66 8.01
C GLU A 223 -18.60 32.78 7.58
N LYS A 224 -18.57 31.49 7.95
CA LYS A 224 -19.48 30.93 8.96
C LYS A 224 -19.23 29.43 9.12
N LYS A 225 -18.86 29.08 10.36
CA LYS A 225 -18.87 27.73 10.93
C LYS A 225 -20.05 26.89 10.40
N ILE A 226 -19.74 25.80 9.74
CA ILE A 226 -20.62 24.64 9.67
C ILE A 226 -19.98 23.57 10.55
N TYR A 227 -20.44 23.48 11.80
CA TYR A 227 -20.33 22.23 12.53
C TYR A 227 -21.31 21.25 11.91
N ARG A 228 -20.82 20.05 11.57
CA ARG A 228 -21.66 18.85 11.59
C ARG A 228 -21.24 18.03 12.79
#